data_AF-A0A7J3T2N2-F1
#
_entry.id   AF-A0A7J3T2N2-F1
#
_cell.length_a   1.000
_cell.length_b   1.000
_cell.length_c   1.000
_cell.angle_alpha   90.00
_cell.angle_beta   90.00
_cell.angle_gamma   90.00
#
_symmetry.space_group_name_H-M   'P 1'
#
loop_
_entity.id
_entity.type
_entity.pdbx_description
1 polymer ?
#
loop_
_entity_poly.entity_id
_entity_poly.type
_entity_poly.pdbx_seq_one_letter_code
_entity_poly.pdbx_strand_id
1 'polypeptide(L)'
;MRVLSQNALIKSLPSQTRLTLNIPNIDELFPCFITEDFALLYGTSAILPLSSLLCVRAQLPNQLGGLGTNVVFVDGGNTFRLYQVSRIAQAHQMDPR
;
A
#
# COMPACT_ATOMS: atom_id res chain seq x y z
N MET A 1 40.52 -4.37 33.05
CA MET A 1 39.81 -3.40 32.18
C MET A 1 38.83 -4.22 31.34
N ARG A 2 37.52 -4.08 31.58
CA ARG A 2 36.46 -4.94 31.00
C ARG A 2 36.25 -4.60 29.52
N VAL A 3 36.35 -5.60 28.64
CA VAL A 3 35.86 -5.52 27.26
C VAL A 3 34.35 -5.76 27.32
N LEU A 4 33.55 -4.73 27.04
CA LEU A 4 32.10 -4.86 26.92
C LEU A 4 31.78 -5.44 25.54
N SER A 5 31.39 -6.72 25.52
CA SER A 5 30.74 -7.35 24.38
C SER A 5 29.41 -6.64 24.11
N GLN A 6 29.33 -5.88 23.02
CA GLN A 6 28.08 -5.34 22.50
C GLN A 6 27.38 -6.40 21.64
N ASN A 7 26.91 -7.48 22.26
CA ASN A 7 25.86 -8.30 21.68
C ASN A 7 24.50 -7.71 22.08
N ALA A 8 24.24 -6.48 21.65
CA ALA A 8 22.88 -5.97 21.66
C ALA A 8 22.14 -6.75 20.57
N LEU A 9 21.33 -7.72 21.00
CA LEU A 9 20.28 -8.31 20.19
C LEU A 9 19.44 -7.15 19.65
N ILE A 10 19.70 -6.74 18.40
CA ILE A 10 18.77 -5.91 17.64
C ILE A 10 17.54 -6.81 17.47
N LYS A 11 16.59 -6.67 18.40
CA LYS A 11 15.24 -7.16 18.18
C LYS A 11 14.80 -6.40 16.93
N SER A 12 14.75 -7.07 15.78
CA SER A 12 14.20 -6.43 14.59
C SER A 12 12.81 -5.97 14.99
N LEU A 13 12.61 -4.64 15.00
CA LEU A 13 11.26 -4.10 15.07
C LEU A 13 10.50 -4.80 13.94
N PRO A 14 9.35 -5.42 14.20
CA PRO A 14 8.57 -6.04 13.14
C PRO A 14 8.44 -4.98 12.04
N SER A 15 8.86 -5.33 10.82
CA SER A 15 8.79 -4.42 9.68
C SER A 15 7.34 -3.95 9.58
N GLN A 16 7.07 -2.71 9.96
CA GLN A 16 5.70 -2.21 10.00
C GLN A 16 5.17 -2.27 8.59
N THR A 17 4.08 -3.01 8.40
CA THR A 17 3.49 -3.19 7.08
C THR A 17 2.91 -1.86 6.63
N ARG A 18 3.29 -1.42 5.43
CA ARG A 18 2.92 -0.12 4.89
C ARG A 18 2.30 -0.32 3.52
N LEU A 19 1.10 0.24 3.35
CA LEU A 19 0.46 0.34 2.05
C LEU A 19 0.87 1.67 1.42
N THR A 20 1.67 1.60 0.36
CA THR A 20 2.20 2.78 -0.35
C THR A 20 1.38 3.07 -1.61
N LEU A 21 1.48 4.27 -2.17
CA LEU A 21 0.99 4.53 -3.53
C LEU A 21 2.04 4.17 -4.59
N ASN A 22 3.32 4.10 -4.20
CA ASN A 22 4.46 3.89 -5.10
C ASN A 22 4.53 4.99 -6.18
N ILE A 23 4.20 6.20 -5.77
CA ILE A 23 4.34 7.42 -6.56
C ILE A 23 5.39 8.26 -5.82
N PRO A 24 6.63 8.40 -6.35
CA PRO A 24 7.74 8.97 -5.61
C PRO A 24 7.44 10.29 -4.90
N ASN A 25 6.85 11.25 -5.61
CA ASN A 25 6.50 12.55 -5.05
C ASN A 25 5.42 12.49 -3.96
N ILE A 26 4.53 11.50 -4.00
CA ILE A 26 3.50 11.34 -2.97
C ILE A 26 4.07 10.60 -1.77
N ASP A 27 4.83 9.54 -1.99
CA ASP A 27 5.43 8.74 -0.92
C ASP A 27 6.49 9.56 -0.14
N GLU A 28 7.12 10.57 -0.76
CA GLU A 28 7.97 11.56 -0.08
C GLU A 28 7.17 12.50 0.84
N LEU A 29 6.00 12.96 0.40
CA LEU A 29 5.13 13.87 1.16
C LEU A 29 4.30 13.15 2.23
N PHE A 30 3.96 11.89 1.98
CA PHE A 30 3.09 11.07 2.81
C PHE A 30 3.71 9.68 2.97
N PRO A 31 4.25 9.34 4.16
CA PRO A 31 5.09 8.16 4.38
C PRO A 31 4.33 6.82 4.41
N CYS A 32 3.16 6.75 3.77
CA CYS A 32 2.27 5.59 3.55
C CYS A 32 1.20 5.36 4.61
N PHE A 33 0.24 4.48 4.31
CA PHE A 33 -0.80 4.04 5.25
C PHE A 33 -0.30 2.85 6.07
N ILE A 34 -0.62 2.83 7.35
CA ILE A 34 -0.38 1.71 8.25
C ILE A 34 -1.70 1.08 8.69
N THR A 35 -1.65 -0.14 9.20
CA THR A 35 -2.81 -0.76 9.85
C THR A 35 -3.31 0.17 10.97
N GLU A 36 -4.64 0.20 11.16
CA GLU A 36 -5.36 1.08 12.11
C GLU A 36 -5.56 2.53 11.63
N ASP A 37 -4.97 2.93 10.50
CA ASP A 37 -5.26 4.23 9.90
C ASP A 37 -6.70 4.31 9.37
N PHE A 38 -7.31 5.47 9.59
CA PHE A 38 -8.47 5.92 8.83
C PHE A 38 -8.05 7.10 7.94
N ALA A 39 -8.13 6.91 6.62
CA ALA A 39 -7.71 7.91 5.65
C ALA A 39 -8.88 8.40 4.78
N LEU A 40 -8.94 9.71 4.55
CA LEU A 40 -9.87 10.36 3.63
C LEU A 40 -9.11 10.92 2.44
N LEU A 41 -9.37 10.37 1.24
CA LEU A 41 -8.92 10.95 -0.02
C LEU A 41 -10.04 11.84 -0.58
N TYR A 42 -9.82 13.16 -0.59
CA TYR A 42 -10.79 14.15 -1.06
C TYR A 42 -10.18 15.08 -2.10
N GLY A 43 -10.95 15.43 -3.14
CA GLY A 43 -10.51 16.36 -4.17
C GLY A 43 -11.11 16.05 -5.53
N THR A 44 -10.30 16.20 -6.58
CA THR A 44 -10.71 15.99 -7.97
C THR A 44 -11.00 14.52 -8.27
N SER A 45 -11.46 14.23 -9.49
CA SER A 45 -11.68 12.85 -9.96
C SER A 45 -10.43 11.96 -9.94
N ALA A 46 -9.24 12.54 -9.73
CA ALA A 46 -7.98 11.80 -9.55
C ALA A 46 -7.98 10.87 -8.32
N ILE A 47 -8.87 11.08 -7.33
CA ILE A 47 -8.97 10.18 -6.17
C ILE A 47 -9.49 8.77 -6.55
N LEU A 48 -10.29 8.64 -7.60
CA LEU A 48 -10.85 7.36 -8.06
C LEU A 48 -9.80 6.38 -8.62
N PRO A 49 -8.87 6.80 -9.51
CA PRO A 49 -7.76 5.94 -9.90
C PRO A 49 -6.82 5.64 -8.74
N LEU A 50 -6.61 6.57 -7.80
CA LEU A 50 -5.77 6.32 -6.62
C LEU A 50 -6.39 5.28 -5.67
N SER A 51 -7.70 5.31 -5.45
CA SER A 51 -8.38 4.29 -4.65
C SER A 51 -8.30 2.91 -5.31
N SER A 52 -8.45 2.84 -6.64
CA SER A 52 -8.27 1.60 -7.41
C SER A 52 -6.84 1.08 -7.33
N LEU A 53 -5.85 1.98 -7.38
CA LEU A 53 -4.43 1.65 -7.22
C LEU A 53 -4.17 1.04 -5.85
N LEU A 54 -4.66 1.66 -4.76
CA LEU A 54 -4.50 1.13 -3.41
C LEU A 54 -5.12 -0.27 -3.26
N CYS A 55 -6.26 -0.54 -3.91
CA CYS A 55 -6.89 -1.86 -3.88
C CYS A 55 -6.03 -2.96 -4.51
N VAL A 56 -5.37 -2.66 -5.64
CA VAL A 56 -4.43 -3.61 -6.25
C VAL A 56 -3.18 -3.74 -5.40
N ARG A 57 -2.63 -2.62 -4.93
CA ARG A 57 -1.39 -2.60 -4.16
C ARG A 57 -1.51 -3.32 -2.82
N ALA A 58 -2.66 -3.25 -2.14
CA ALA A 58 -2.87 -3.98 -0.88
C ALA A 58 -2.79 -5.51 -1.03
N GLN A 59 -2.97 -6.04 -2.24
CA GLN A 59 -2.80 -7.47 -2.55
C GLN A 59 -1.34 -7.85 -2.82
N LEU A 60 -0.45 -6.89 -3.07
CA LEU A 60 0.97 -7.16 -3.26
C LEU A 60 1.66 -7.56 -1.95
N PRO A 61 2.78 -8.31 -2.00
CA PRO A 61 3.61 -8.58 -0.84
C PRO A 61 4.14 -7.30 -0.17
N ASN A 62 4.45 -7.41 1.12
CA ASN A 62 5.00 -6.31 1.93
C ASN A 62 6.29 -5.72 1.34
N GLN A 63 7.12 -6.55 0.69
CA GLN A 63 8.37 -6.14 0.04
C GLN A 63 8.14 -5.17 -1.14
N LEU A 64 6.93 -5.18 -1.71
CA LEU A 64 6.51 -4.29 -2.81
C LEU A 64 5.62 -3.15 -2.32
N GLY A 65 5.53 -2.94 -1.00
CA GLY A 65 4.70 -1.89 -0.40
C GLY A 65 3.20 -2.19 -0.38
N GLY A 66 2.84 -3.48 -0.41
CA GLY A 66 1.48 -3.96 -0.20
C GLY A 66 1.25 -4.56 1.20
N LEU A 67 0.07 -5.14 1.41
CA LEU A 67 -0.30 -5.79 2.68
C LEU A 67 -0.41 -7.32 2.56
N GLY A 68 -0.37 -7.87 1.33
CA GLY A 68 -0.61 -9.29 1.07
C GLY A 68 -2.02 -9.76 1.44
N THR A 69 -3.02 -8.89 1.33
CA THR A 69 -4.40 -9.16 1.79
C THR A 69 -5.44 -8.96 0.71
N ASN A 70 -6.64 -9.51 0.92
CA ASN A 70 -7.82 -9.22 0.10
C ASN A 70 -8.36 -7.82 0.39
N VAL A 71 -9.07 -7.23 -0.57
CA VAL A 71 -9.65 -5.89 -0.45
C VAL A 71 -11.15 -5.92 -0.73
N VAL A 72 -11.91 -5.15 0.06
CA VAL A 72 -13.31 -4.86 -0.19
C VAL A 72 -13.42 -3.44 -0.73
N PHE A 73 -13.94 -3.29 -1.95
CA PHE A 73 -14.21 -1.98 -2.56
C PHE A 73 -15.71 -1.71 -2.57
N VAL A 74 -16.17 -0.70 -1.83
CA VAL A 74 -17.58 -0.30 -1.77
C VAL A 74 -17.78 0.96 -2.61
N ASP A 75 -18.57 0.87 -3.66
CA ASP A 75 -18.82 1.96 -4.60
C ASP A 75 -20.27 2.43 -4.56
N GLY A 76 -20.52 3.53 -3.83
CA GLY A 76 -21.82 4.19 -3.82
C GLY A 76 -22.06 5.12 -5.03
N GLY A 77 -21.04 5.37 -5.85
CA GLY A 77 -21.07 6.37 -6.93
C GLY A 77 -21.18 5.79 -8.34
N ASN A 78 -21.22 4.47 -8.50
CA ASN A 78 -21.16 3.79 -9.79
C ASN A 78 -19.92 4.19 -10.62
N THR A 79 -18.79 4.33 -9.93
CA THR A 79 -17.49 4.76 -10.47
C THR A 79 -16.52 3.61 -10.71
N PHE A 80 -16.81 2.40 -10.23
CA PHE A 80 -15.97 1.23 -10.42
C PHE A 80 -15.83 0.88 -11.90
N ARG A 81 -14.62 0.58 -12.35
CA ARG A 81 -14.31 0.20 -13.73
C ARG A 81 -13.38 -1.02 -13.73
N LEU A 82 -13.92 -2.19 -14.06
CA LEU A 82 -13.20 -3.47 -14.06
C LEU A 82 -11.88 -3.39 -14.85
N TYR A 83 -11.92 -2.92 -16.09
CA TYR A 83 -10.74 -2.84 -16.96
C TYR A 83 -9.64 -1.93 -16.43
N GLN A 84 -9.99 -0.92 -15.62
CA GLN A 84 -8.99 -0.07 -14.99
C GLN A 84 -8.24 -0.84 -13.90
N VAL A 85 -8.96 -1.57 -13.05
CA VAL A 85 -8.36 -2.43 -12.02
C VAL A 85 -7.50 -3.51 -12.67
N SER A 86 -8.00 -4.17 -13.72
CA SER A 86 -7.22 -5.18 -14.47
C SER A 86 -5.94 -4.61 -15.06
N ARG A 87 -5.99 -3.39 -15.62
CA ARG A 87 -4.79 -2.71 -16.15
C ARG A 87 -3.78 -2.40 -15.05
N ILE A 88 -4.23 -1.93 -13.89
CA ILE A 88 -3.35 -1.66 -12.75
C ILE A 88 -2.70 -2.96 -12.25
N ALA A 89 -3.48 -4.05 -12.14
CA ALA A 89 -2.97 -5.36 -11.77
C ALA A 89 -1.88 -5.85 -12.74
N GLN A 90 -2.12 -5.74 -14.05
CA GLN A 90 -1.13 -6.09 -15.08
C GLN A 90 0.14 -5.23 -14.99
N ALA A 91 0.01 -3.92 -14.70
CA ALA A 91 1.17 -3.06 -14.50
C ALA A 91 2.04 -3.48 -13.29
N HIS A 92 1.44 -4.19 -12.33
CA HIS A 92 2.13 -4.82 -11.20
C HIS A 92 2.44 -6.31 -11.42
N GLN A 93 2.35 -6.81 -12.65
CA GLN A 93 2.63 -8.21 -13.02
C GLN A 93 1.73 -9.22 -12.28
N MET A 94 0.56 -8.79 -11.84
CA MET A 94 -0.47 -9.65 -11.27
C MET A 94 -1.40 -10.17 -12.35
N ASP A 95 -1.94 -11.37 -12.12
CA ASP A 95 -2.99 -11.97 -12.93
C ASP A 95 -4.37 -11.38 -12.55
N PRO A 96 -5.04 -10.63 -13.46
CA PRO A 96 -6.41 -10.16 -13.21
C PRO A 96 -7.39 -11.32 -13.43
N ARG A 97 -8.05 -11.74 -12.35
CA ARG A 97 -9.06 -12.80 -12.37
C ARG A 97 -10.48 -12.24 -12.39
#